data_AF-A0A931VRL0-F1
#
_entry.id   AF-A0A931VRL0-F1
#
_cell.length_a   1.000
_cell.length_b   1.000
_cell.length_c   1.000
_cell.angle_alpha   90.00
_cell.angle_beta   90.00
_cell.angle_gamma   90.00
#
_symmetry.space_group_name_H-M   'P 1'
#
loop_
_entity.id
_entity.type
_entity.pdbx_description
1 polymer ?
#
loop_
_entity_poly.entity_id
_entity_poly.type
_entity_poly.pdbx_seq_one_letter_code
_entity_poly.pdbx_strand_id
1 'polypeptide(L)' 'MARKRGTSGQAVEEVFRAKGRRRQDLARLPFEAKIRILVELQKMASSVRAAAGAARRRPWNAQ' A
#
# COMPACT_ATOMS: atom_id res chain seq x y z
N MET A 1 25.30 18.33 8.75
CA MET A 1 24.09 18.62 9.54
C MET A 1 23.07 17.49 9.34
N ALA A 2 23.01 16.52 10.25
CA ALA A 2 22.09 15.39 10.14
C ALA A 2 20.71 15.78 10.71
N ARG A 3 19.66 15.81 9.89
CA ARG A 3 18.27 15.92 10.37
C ARG A 3 17.90 14.63 11.09
N LYS A 4 18.00 14.61 12.43
CA LYS A 4 17.27 13.64 13.25
C LYS A 4 15.77 13.88 13.01
N ARG A 5 15.16 13.07 12.15
CA ARG A 5 13.70 12.97 12.06
C ARG A 5 13.23 12.22 13.30
N GLY A 6 13.14 12.91 14.43
CA GLY A 6 12.40 12.42 15.58
C GLY A 6 10.93 12.44 15.20
N THR A 7 10.35 11.32 14.81
CA THR A 7 8.89 11.18 14.77
C THR A 7 8.40 11.27 16.20
N SER A 8 7.74 12.38 16.56
CA SER A 8 7.07 12.50 17.84
C SER A 8 6.07 11.34 17.98
N GLY A 9 5.90 10.81 19.20
CA GLY A 9 4.97 9.70 19.44
C GLY A 9 3.55 9.99 18.92
N GLN A 10 3.15 11.27 18.97
CA GLN A 10 1.87 11.76 18.44
C GLN A 10 1.75 11.58 16.90
N ALA A 11 2.80 11.86 16.13
CA ALA A 11 2.78 11.69 14.69
C ALA A 11 2.66 10.21 14.28
N VAL A 12 3.31 9.32 15.04
CA VAL A 12 3.18 7.88 14.84
C VAL A 12 1.74 7.43 15.10
N GLU A 13 1.16 7.85 16.23
CA GLU A 13 -0.21 7.50 16.61
C GLU A 13 -1.24 7.98 15.57
N GLU A 14 -1.07 9.20 15.05
CA GLU A 14 -1.95 9.73 14.01
C GLU A 14 -1.91 8.88 12.73
N VAL A 15 -0.71 8.45 12.30
CA VAL A 15 -0.54 7.54 11.16
C VAL A 15 -1.24 6.21 11.42
N PHE A 16 -1.13 5.65 12.62
CA PHE A 16 -1.82 4.42 12.99
C PHE A 16 -3.35 4.58 12.92
N ARG A 17 -3.89 5.67 13.46
CA ARG A 17 -5.33 5.98 13.39
C ARG A 17 -5.81 6.14 11.95
N ALA A 18 -5.06 6.87 11.11
CA ALA A 18 -5.38 7.06 9.71
C ALA A 18 -5.36 5.74 8.92
N LYS A 19 -4.36 4.88 9.15
CA LYS A 19 -4.29 3.53 8.58
C LYS A 19 -5.46 2.66 9.07
N GLY A 20 -5.87 2.81 10.32
CA GLY A 20 -7.04 2.15 10.90
C GLY A 20 -8.33 2.49 10.15
N ARG A 21 -8.65 3.79 10.03
CA ARG A 21 -9.83 4.27 9.29
C ARG A 21 -9.84 3.76 7.85
N ARG A 22 -8.72 3.90 7.14
CA ARG A 22 -8.62 3.44 5.76
C ARG A 22 -8.85 1.92 5.61
N ARG A 23 -8.42 1.10 6.57
CA ARG A 23 -8.72 -0.34 6.55
C ARG A 23 -10.20 -0.62 6.71
N GLN A 24 -10.89 0.12 7.59
CA GLN A 24 -12.34 -0.01 7.77
C GLN A 24 -13.08 0.40 6.49
N ASP A 25 -12.68 1.49 5.86
CA ASP A 25 -13.28 1.94 4.59
C ASP A 25 -13.07 0.93 3.46
N LEU A 26 -11.84 0.41 3.32
CA LEU A 26 -11.53 -0.64 2.34
C LEU A 26 -12.31 -1.93 2.61
N ALA A 27 -12.53 -2.29 3.87
CA ALA A 27 -13.29 -3.49 4.25
C ALA A 27 -14.77 -3.41 3.83
N ARG A 28 -15.33 -2.20 3.76
CA ARG A 28 -16.73 -1.95 3.34
C ARG A 28 -16.94 -1.95 1.84
N LEU A 29 -15.86 -1.90 1.04
CA LEU A 29 -15.99 -1.91 -0.42
C LEU A 29 -16.56 -3.24 -0.94
N PRO A 30 -17.31 -3.20 -2.06
CA PRO A 30 -17.68 -4.40 -2.81
C PRO A 30 -16.45 -5.24 -3.20
N PHE A 31 -16.65 -6.53 -3.40
CA PHE A 31 -15.57 -7.48 -3.72
C PHE A 31 -14.79 -7.05 -4.97
N GLU A 32 -15.51 -6.65 -6.02
CA GLU A 32 -14.95 -6.23 -7.31
C GLU A 32 -14.04 -4.99 -7.15
N ALA A 33 -14.44 -4.05 -6.29
CA ALA A 33 -13.65 -2.86 -6.01
C ALA A 33 -12.35 -3.22 -5.26
N LYS A 34 -12.40 -4.16 -4.32
CA LYS A 34 -11.21 -4.68 -3.62
C LYS A 34 -10.26 -5.37 -4.59
N ILE A 35 -10.78 -6.16 -5.52
CA ILE A 35 -10.00 -6.81 -6.56
C ILE A 35 -9.29 -5.79 -7.45
N ARG A 36 -9.99 -4.75 -7.93
CA ARG A 36 -9.38 -3.69 -8.74
C ARG A 36 -8.21 -3.02 -8.00
N ILE A 37 -8.40 -2.69 -6.73
CA ILE A 37 -7.35 -2.11 -5.89
C ILE A 37 -6.15 -3.05 -5.76
N LEU A 38 -6.39 -4.34 -5.54
CA LEU A 38 -5.33 -5.35 -5.44
C LEU A 38 -4.48 -5.43 -6.73
N VAL A 39 -5.15 -5.44 -7.89
CA VAL A 39 -4.46 -5.50 -9.19
C VAL A 39 -3.58 -4.27 -9.41
N GLU A 40 -4.06 -3.07 -9.09
CA GLU A 40 -3.26 -1.85 -9.19
C GLU A 40 -2.03 -1.88 -8.26
N LEU A 41 -2.20 -2.38 -7.02
CA LEU A 41 -1.08 -2.55 -6.10
C LEU A 41 -0.04 -3.55 -6.63
N GLN A 42 -0.48 -4.64 -7.26
CA GLN A 42 0.41 -5.62 -7.87
C GLN A 42 1.17 -5.05 -9.08
N LYS A 43 0.53 -4.20 -9.90
CA LYS A 43 1.20 -3.48 -11.00
C LYS A 43 2.31 -2.58 -10.47
N MET A 44 2.01 -1.76 -9.45
CA MET A 44 3.00 -0.89 -8.80
C MET A 44 4.16 -1.71 -8.21
N ALA A 45 3.85 -2.80 -7.51
CA ALA A 45 4.86 -3.68 -6.94
C ALA A 45 5.76 -4.32 -8.01
N SER A 46 5.20 -4.67 -9.18
CA SER A 46 5.97 -5.19 -10.31
C SER A 46 6.99 -4.18 -10.82
N SER A 47 6.61 -2.91 -10.92
CA SER A 47 7.53 -1.81 -11.30
C SER A 47 8.66 -1.63 -10.28
N VAL A 48 8.35 -1.67 -8.98
CA VAL A 48 9.36 -1.58 -7.92
C VAL A 48 10.32 -2.75 -7.97
N ARG A 49 9.82 -3.98 -8.18
CA ARG A 49 10.68 -5.17 -8.32
C ARG A 49 11.61 -5.07 -9.51
N ALA A 50 11.11 -4.59 -10.65
CA ALA A 50 11.93 -4.38 -11.84
C ALA A 50 13.06 -3.38 -11.58
N ALA A 51 12.76 -2.26 -10.90
CA ALA A 51 13.76 -1.27 -10.53
C ALA A 51 14.81 -1.83 -9.56
N ALA A 52 14.42 -2.77 -8.70
CA ALA A 52 15.31 -3.46 -7.77
C ALA A 52 16.11 -4.63 -8.41
N GLY A 53 16.03 -4.83 -9.73
CA GLY A 53 16.71 -5.94 -10.42
C GLY A 53 16.09 -7.32 -10.17
N ALA A 54 14.93 -7.38 -9.52
CA ALA A 54 14.22 -8.62 -9.25
C ALA A 54 13.27 -8.98 -10.40
N ALA A 55 13.02 -10.29 -10.57
CA ALA A 55 12.07 -10.78 -11.56
C ALA A 55 10.68 -10.12 -11.36
N ARG A 56 10.12 -9.61 -12.46
CA ARG A 56 8.75 -9.08 -12.52
C ARG A 56 7.77 -10.19 -12.18
N ARG A 57 6.76 -9.86 -11.37
CA ARG A 57 5.61 -10.74 -11.14
C ARG A 57 4.44 -10.24 -11.98
N ARG A 58 3.72 -11.16 -12.62
CA ARG A 58 2.49 -10.83 -13.32
C ARG A 58 1.43 -10.48 -12.27
N PRO A 59 0.75 -9.32 -12.39
CA PRO A 59 -0.46 -9.05 -11.62
C PRO A 59 -1.50 -10.15 -11.86
N TRP A 60 -2.35 -10.38 -10.88
CA TRP A 60 -3.47 -11.30 -11.01
C TRP A 60 -4.43 -10.82 -12.10
N ASN A 61 -4.79 -11.73 -12.99
CA ASN A 61 -5.80 -11.52 -14.01
C ASN A 61 -7.02 -12.39 -13.68
N ALA A 62 -8.01 -11.81 -13.00
CA ALA A 62 -9.38 -12.31 -13.07
C ALA A 62 -9.96 -11.87 -14.42
N GLN A 63 -9.70 -12.66 -15.46
CA GLN A 63 -10.51 -12.67 -16.68
C GLN A 63 -11.37 -13.92 -16.63
#